data_AF-A0A7R9XTV5-F1
#
_entry.id   AF-A0A7R9XTV5-F1
#
_cell.length_a   1.000
_cell.length_b   1.000
_cell.length_c   1.000
_cell.angle_alpha   90.00
_cell.angle_beta   90.00
_cell.angle_gamma   90.00
#
_symmetry.space_group_name_H-M   'P 1'
#
loop_
_entity.id
_entity.type
_entity.pdbx_description
1 polymer ?
#
loop_
_entity_poly.entity_id
_entity_poly.type
_entity_poly.pdbx_seq_one_letter_code
_entity_poly.pdbx_strand_id
1 'polypeptide(L)'
;GMRAADSIIRRVTDYGGVEPEPTDVPKFYEPNAISVVLPGGVQFLNVASAFRFASDGSLEEPPPGGRYLETANGETYTRIDVDAENVICGLFYCGEKRVDATHVSALIGLPIAYVQNLEENYAAGDVKDLLEYCLDVKLNAIFHAKFRDAHRAMMEVARAPDEDARSVILGPRTMDCIAEEAMFEFVKRYDHDLPHYKIPKAA
;
A
#
# COMPACT_ATOMS: atom_id res chain seq x y z
N GLY A 1 11.83 -6.43 41.69
CA GLY A 1 10.80 -5.76 40.88
C GLY A 1 10.81 -6.39 39.51
N MET A 2 9.67 -6.91 39.05
CA MET A 2 9.54 -7.49 37.71
C MET A 2 9.67 -6.39 36.66
N ARG A 3 10.40 -6.63 35.57
CA ARG A 3 10.49 -5.69 34.44
C ARG A 3 9.16 -5.72 33.68
N ALA A 4 8.72 -4.57 33.16
CA ALA A 4 7.44 -4.46 32.46
C ALA A 4 7.27 -5.48 31.31
N ALA A 5 8.38 -5.82 30.62
CA ALA A 5 8.40 -6.84 29.57
C ALA A 5 7.96 -8.23 30.05
N ASP A 6 8.40 -8.65 31.25
CA ASP A 6 8.08 -9.97 31.81
C ASP A 6 6.59 -10.07 32.20
N SER A 7 5.95 -8.94 32.52
CA SER A 7 4.53 -8.89 32.85
C SER A 7 3.60 -9.00 31.62
N ILE A 8 4.09 -8.58 30.45
CA ILE A 8 3.35 -8.66 29.18
C ILE A 8 3.37 -10.10 28.67
N ILE A 9 4.54 -10.74 28.66
CA ILE A 9 4.70 -12.13 28.20
C ILE A 9 3.87 -13.07 29.07
N ARG A 10 3.86 -12.88 30.39
CA ARG A 10 3.09 -13.72 31.31
C ARG A 10 1.57 -13.57 31.15
N ARG A 11 1.08 -12.36 30.81
CA ARG A 11 -0.34 -12.13 30.52
C ARG A 11 -0.81 -12.85 29.26
N VAL A 12 0.08 -13.06 28.29
CA VAL A 12 -0.23 -13.79 27.05
C VAL A 12 -0.23 -15.30 27.28
N THR A 13 0.62 -15.82 28.17
CA THR A 13 0.71 -17.27 28.45
C THR A 13 -0.36 -17.81 29.42
N ASP A 14 -0.96 -16.96 30.26
CA ASP A 14 -1.97 -17.39 31.25
C ASP A 14 -3.40 -17.50 30.67
N TYR A 15 -3.61 -17.21 29.38
CA TYR A 15 -4.86 -17.54 28.67
C TYR A 15 -4.83 -19.02 28.28
N GLY A 16 -5.46 -19.85 29.13
CA GLY A 16 -5.45 -21.29 29.01
C GLY A 16 -5.94 -21.80 27.65
N GLY A 17 -5.11 -22.65 27.03
CA GLY A 17 -5.50 -23.91 26.39
C GLY A 17 -6.51 -23.89 25.24
N VAL A 18 -6.88 -22.73 24.73
CA VAL A 18 -7.56 -22.60 23.44
C VAL A 18 -6.46 -22.16 22.48
N GLU A 19 -6.04 -23.04 21.57
CA GLU A 19 -5.30 -22.57 20.40
C GLU A 19 -6.17 -21.48 19.78
N PRO A 20 -5.72 -20.21 19.76
CA PRO A 20 -6.51 -19.18 19.11
C PRO A 20 -6.67 -19.65 17.66
N GLU A 21 -7.92 -19.82 17.20
CA GLU A 21 -8.17 -19.77 15.77
C GLU A 21 -7.40 -18.56 15.25
N PRO A 22 -6.68 -18.65 14.11
CA PRO A 22 -5.76 -17.61 13.68
C PRO A 22 -6.53 -16.30 13.59
N THR A 23 -6.50 -15.55 14.69
CA THR A 23 -7.06 -14.22 14.81
C THR A 23 -6.21 -13.41 13.85
N ASP A 24 -6.84 -12.82 12.84
CA ASP A 24 -6.21 -11.93 11.87
C ASP A 24 -5.22 -11.03 12.59
N VAL A 25 -3.94 -11.44 12.56
CA VAL A 25 -2.87 -10.68 13.20
C VAL A 25 -2.87 -9.34 12.48
N PRO A 26 -2.95 -8.20 13.20
CA PRO A 26 -2.96 -6.90 12.55
C PRO A 26 -1.78 -6.80 11.58
N LYS A 27 -2.07 -6.70 10.29
CA LYS A 27 -1.04 -6.55 9.27
C LYS A 27 -0.42 -5.17 9.41
N PHE A 28 0.86 -5.14 9.77
CA PHE A 28 1.61 -3.88 9.84
C PHE A 28 2.13 -3.52 8.44
N TYR A 29 1.49 -2.52 7.83
CA TYR A 29 1.86 -1.98 6.52
C TYR A 29 2.85 -0.81 6.59
N GLU A 30 3.56 -0.65 7.71
CA GLU A 30 4.69 0.28 7.72
C GLU A 30 5.75 -0.23 6.72
N PRO A 31 6.19 0.63 5.78
CA PRO A 31 7.13 0.23 4.77
C PRO A 31 8.53 0.12 5.35
N ASN A 32 9.20 -0.97 5.02
CA ASN A 32 10.65 -1.05 5.05
C ASN A 32 11.17 -0.82 3.64
N ALA A 33 12.41 -0.34 3.52
CA ALA A 33 13.04 -0.12 2.23
C ALA A 33 14.51 -0.55 2.25
N ILE A 34 14.93 -1.26 1.20
CA ILE A 34 16.33 -1.54 0.89
C ILE A 34 16.61 -0.89 -0.45
N SER A 35 17.62 -0.02 -0.50
CA SER A 35 18.06 0.62 -1.74
C SER A 35 19.58 0.57 -1.82
N VAL A 36 20.10 0.05 -2.93
CA VAL A 36 21.55 -0.05 -3.17
C VAL A 36 21.86 0.23 -4.63
N VAL A 37 23.02 0.83 -4.88
CA VAL A 37 23.57 0.96 -6.23
C VAL A 37 24.47 -0.23 -6.50
N LEU A 38 24.09 -1.07 -7.46
CA LEU A 38 24.87 -2.21 -7.90
C LEU A 38 26.05 -1.76 -8.78
N PRO A 39 27.11 -2.58 -8.90
CA PRO A 39 28.15 -2.37 -9.90
C PRO A 39 27.53 -2.19 -11.30
N GLY A 40 27.99 -1.19 -12.04
CA GLY A 40 27.37 -0.77 -13.31
C GLY A 40 26.37 0.38 -13.18
N GLY A 41 26.10 0.88 -11.97
CA GLY A 41 25.31 2.11 -11.76
C GLY A 41 23.81 1.88 -11.57
N VAL A 42 23.32 0.66 -11.84
CA VAL A 42 21.94 0.22 -11.65
C VAL A 42 21.52 0.33 -10.18
N GLN A 43 20.37 0.91 -9.90
CA GLN A 43 19.74 0.87 -8.59
C GLN A 43 18.95 -0.41 -8.44
N PHE A 44 19.17 -1.12 -7.32
CA PHE A 44 18.21 -2.07 -6.78
C PHE A 44 17.42 -1.37 -5.66
N LEU A 45 16.11 -1.50 -5.71
CA LEU A 45 15.18 -0.98 -4.73
C LEU A 45 14.12 -2.04 -4.40
N ASN A 46 13.94 -2.33 -3.11
CA ASN A 46 12.85 -3.14 -2.59
C ASN A 46 12.17 -2.34 -1.48
N VAL A 47 10.90 -2.00 -1.66
CA VAL A 47 10.06 -1.33 -0.68
C VAL A 47 8.84 -2.21 -0.43
N ALA A 48 8.59 -2.60 0.81
CA ALA A 48 7.51 -3.53 1.13
C ALA A 48 7.06 -3.38 2.56
N SER A 49 5.85 -3.87 2.86
CA SER A 49 5.33 -3.91 4.23
C SER A 49 6.21 -4.79 5.11
N ALA A 50 6.21 -4.54 6.42
CA ALA A 50 6.98 -5.35 7.37
C ALA A 50 6.67 -6.85 7.26
N PHE A 51 5.40 -7.23 7.06
CA PHE A 51 5.04 -8.65 6.88
C PHE A 51 5.53 -9.22 5.54
N ARG A 52 5.49 -8.44 4.46
CA ARG A 52 5.99 -8.91 3.15
C ARG A 52 7.51 -9.03 3.17
N PHE A 53 8.21 -8.13 3.85
CA PHE A 53 9.64 -8.27 4.12
C PHE A 53 10.00 -9.51 4.95
N ALA A 54 9.11 -9.90 5.87
CA ALA A 54 9.31 -11.05 6.76
C ALA A 54 8.87 -12.38 6.15
N SER A 55 8.03 -12.36 5.12
CA SER A 55 7.83 -13.55 4.27
C SER A 55 9.17 -13.98 3.69
N ASP A 56 9.31 -15.27 3.40
CA ASP A 56 10.48 -16.06 3.01
C ASP A 56 11.32 -15.57 1.82
N GLY A 57 11.21 -14.27 1.48
CA GLY A 57 12.14 -13.53 0.63
C GLY A 57 12.04 -13.89 -0.84
N SER A 58 11.19 -14.87 -1.17
CA SER A 58 10.88 -15.24 -2.54
C SER A 58 10.15 -14.09 -3.21
N LEU A 59 10.89 -13.43 -4.09
CA LEU A 59 10.34 -12.60 -5.13
C LEU A 59 9.51 -13.42 -6.13
N GLU A 60 9.60 -14.74 -6.13
CA GLU A 60 8.96 -15.57 -7.15
C GLU A 60 7.45 -15.70 -6.89
N GLU A 61 7.04 -15.74 -5.62
CA GLU A 61 5.65 -15.93 -5.25
C GLU A 61 4.97 -14.60 -4.85
N PRO A 62 3.71 -14.37 -5.26
CA PRO A 62 2.90 -13.30 -4.71
C PRO A 62 2.64 -13.52 -3.22
N PRO A 63 2.25 -12.46 -2.47
CA PRO A 63 1.75 -12.64 -1.11
C PRO A 63 0.58 -13.65 -1.07
N PRO A 64 0.37 -14.39 0.04
CA PRO A 64 -0.69 -15.39 0.14
C PRO A 64 -2.07 -14.82 -0.23
N GLY A 65 -2.74 -15.45 -1.21
CA GLY A 65 -4.04 -15.01 -1.73
C GLY A 65 -4.01 -13.71 -2.55
N GLY A 66 -2.83 -13.14 -2.78
CA GLY A 66 -2.62 -11.95 -3.57
C GLY A 66 -2.11 -12.24 -4.97
N ARG A 67 -1.54 -11.20 -5.59
CA ARG A 67 -1.06 -11.20 -6.98
C ARG A 67 0.08 -10.19 -7.15
N TYR A 68 0.67 -10.18 -8.34
CA TYR A 68 1.64 -9.15 -8.72
C TYR A 68 1.41 -8.67 -10.14
N LEU A 69 1.89 -7.45 -10.42
CA LEU A 69 2.01 -6.87 -11.75
C LEU A 69 3.50 -6.63 -12.00
N GLU A 70 3.99 -6.87 -13.23
CA GLU A 70 5.40 -6.64 -13.55
C GLU A 70 5.62 -6.06 -14.94
N THR A 71 6.63 -5.19 -15.07
CA THR A 71 7.10 -4.67 -16.35
C THR A 71 8.60 -4.90 -16.45
N ALA A 72 9.02 -5.52 -17.55
CA ALA A 72 10.42 -5.74 -17.88
C ALA A 72 10.67 -5.30 -19.33
N ASN A 73 11.46 -4.24 -19.53
CA ASN A 73 11.73 -3.66 -20.85
C ASN A 73 13.21 -3.74 -21.27
N GLY A 74 14.01 -4.54 -20.55
CA GLY A 74 15.45 -4.71 -20.79
C GLY A 74 16.33 -3.67 -20.10
N GLU A 75 15.78 -2.49 -19.79
CA GLU A 75 16.47 -1.43 -19.04
C GLU A 75 16.04 -1.35 -17.58
N THR A 76 14.78 -1.71 -17.34
CA THR A 76 14.15 -1.68 -16.03
C THR A 76 13.34 -2.95 -15.79
N TYR A 77 13.33 -3.36 -14.53
CA TYR A 77 12.39 -4.32 -13.98
C TYR A 77 11.64 -3.64 -12.86
N THR A 78 10.31 -3.60 -12.94
CA THR A 78 9.45 -3.12 -11.87
C THR A 78 8.39 -4.17 -11.58
N ARG A 79 8.17 -4.46 -10.31
CA ARG A 79 7.09 -5.33 -9.85
C ARG A 79 6.36 -4.70 -8.68
N ILE A 80 5.03 -4.85 -8.65
CA ILE A 80 4.17 -4.42 -7.55
C ILE A 80 3.43 -5.65 -7.04
N ASP A 81 3.53 -5.91 -5.74
CA ASP A 81 2.81 -6.97 -5.04
C ASP A 81 1.55 -6.39 -4.39
N VAL A 82 0.44 -7.08 -4.59
CA VAL A 82 -0.88 -6.75 -4.03
C VAL A 82 -1.37 -7.95 -3.23
N ASP A 83 -1.77 -7.74 -1.99
CA ASP A 83 -2.28 -8.84 -1.16
C ASP A 83 -3.75 -9.18 -1.44
N ALA A 84 -4.26 -10.19 -0.72
CA ALA A 84 -5.64 -10.65 -0.84
C ALA A 84 -6.70 -9.58 -0.49
N GLU A 85 -6.31 -8.48 0.16
CA GLU A 85 -7.20 -7.37 0.54
C GLU A 85 -7.09 -6.19 -0.44
N ASN A 86 -6.49 -6.41 -1.62
CA ASN A 86 -6.24 -5.39 -2.64
C ASN A 86 -5.33 -4.25 -2.15
N VAL A 87 -4.46 -4.50 -1.17
CA VAL A 87 -3.50 -3.52 -0.65
C VAL A 87 -2.13 -3.76 -1.25
N ILE A 88 -1.49 -2.67 -1.70
CA ILE A 88 -0.11 -2.70 -2.18
C ILE A 88 0.81 -3.02 -1.00
N CYS A 89 1.46 -4.18 -1.04
CA CYS A 89 2.33 -4.65 0.02
C CYS A 89 3.80 -4.74 -0.36
N GLY A 90 4.14 -4.56 -1.64
CA GLY A 90 5.52 -4.58 -2.12
C GLY A 90 5.69 -3.84 -3.44
N LEU A 91 6.87 -3.26 -3.62
CA LEU A 91 7.37 -2.70 -4.86
C LEU A 91 8.85 -3.03 -4.98
N PHE A 92 9.19 -3.64 -6.10
CA PHE A 92 10.55 -3.98 -6.48
C PHE A 92 10.91 -3.22 -7.74
N TYR A 93 12.11 -2.66 -7.76
CA TYR A 93 12.65 -1.93 -8.89
C TYR A 93 14.13 -2.26 -9.08
N CYS A 94 14.51 -2.50 -10.33
CA CYS A 94 15.88 -2.62 -10.76
C CYS A 94 16.07 -1.85 -12.05
N GLY A 95 16.93 -0.83 -12.07
CA GLY A 95 17.18 -0.05 -13.29
C GLY A 95 18.13 1.13 -13.08
N GLU A 96 18.51 1.82 -14.16
CA GLU A 96 19.50 2.92 -14.09
C GLU A 96 18.94 4.23 -13.53
N LYS A 97 17.63 4.46 -13.66
CA LYS A 97 16.97 5.67 -13.16
C LYS A 97 17.00 5.66 -11.64
N ARG A 98 17.41 6.78 -11.06
CA ARG A 98 17.38 6.95 -9.60
C ARG A 98 15.96 7.16 -9.11
N VAL A 99 15.59 6.39 -8.10
CA VAL A 99 14.26 6.39 -7.47
C VAL A 99 14.41 6.65 -5.99
N ASP A 100 13.62 7.59 -5.48
CA ASP A 100 13.56 7.88 -4.05
C ASP A 100 12.71 6.82 -3.33
N ALA A 101 13.39 6.00 -2.53
CA ALA A 101 12.77 4.95 -1.73
C ALA A 101 11.72 5.51 -0.75
N THR A 102 11.94 6.70 -0.19
CA THR A 102 11.00 7.36 0.73
C THR A 102 9.75 7.81 0.00
N HIS A 103 9.89 8.33 -1.22
CA HIS A 103 8.75 8.72 -2.04
C HIS A 103 7.89 7.51 -2.40
N VAL A 104 8.52 6.43 -2.90
CA VAL A 104 7.82 5.21 -3.33
C VAL A 104 7.18 4.46 -2.14
N SER A 105 7.74 4.60 -0.93
CA SER A 105 7.16 4.08 0.32
C SER A 105 5.76 4.62 0.64
N ALA A 106 5.34 5.72 0.01
CA ALA A 106 3.98 6.24 0.16
C ALA A 106 2.91 5.30 -0.41
N LEU A 107 3.26 4.44 -1.39
CA LEU A 107 2.34 3.49 -2.00
C LEU A 107 2.03 2.29 -1.09
N ILE A 108 2.98 1.89 -0.25
CA ILE A 108 2.84 0.68 0.58
C ILE A 108 1.78 0.90 1.67
N GLY A 109 0.84 -0.04 1.73
CA GLY A 109 -0.30 0.00 2.65
C GLY A 109 -1.52 0.74 2.11
N LEU A 110 -1.47 1.17 0.85
CA LEU A 110 -2.62 1.76 0.17
C LEU A 110 -3.34 0.72 -0.70
N PRO A 111 -4.69 0.75 -0.76
CA PRO A 111 -5.46 0.07 -1.78
C PRO A 111 -4.94 0.35 -3.19
N ILE A 112 -4.85 -0.69 -4.03
CA ILE A 112 -4.45 -0.55 -5.44
C ILE A 112 -5.44 0.33 -6.23
N ALA A 113 -6.69 0.44 -5.78
CA ALA A 113 -7.71 1.32 -6.36
C ALA A 113 -7.26 2.80 -6.42
N TYR A 114 -6.35 3.24 -5.54
CA TYR A 114 -5.80 4.60 -5.61
C TYR A 114 -4.92 4.83 -6.85
N VAL A 115 -4.37 3.76 -7.44
CA VAL A 115 -3.49 3.81 -8.61
C VAL A 115 -4.32 3.73 -9.91
N GLN A 116 -5.46 4.42 -9.95
CA GLN A 116 -6.29 4.71 -11.14
C GLN A 116 -6.34 3.60 -12.20
N ASN A 117 -7.15 2.57 -11.99
CA ASN A 117 -7.36 1.47 -12.94
C ASN A 117 -6.05 0.80 -13.42
N LEU A 118 -5.05 0.72 -12.54
CA LEU A 118 -3.73 0.17 -12.88
C LEU A 118 -3.86 -1.22 -13.49
N GLU A 119 -4.72 -2.06 -12.93
CA GLU A 119 -4.87 -3.45 -13.36
C GLU A 119 -5.54 -3.57 -14.71
N GLU A 120 -6.59 -2.79 -14.96
CA GLU A 120 -7.29 -2.74 -16.23
C GLU A 120 -6.37 -2.21 -17.34
N ASN A 121 -5.65 -1.13 -17.06
CA ASN A 121 -4.71 -0.54 -18.01
C ASN A 121 -3.49 -1.46 -18.25
N TYR A 122 -3.06 -2.18 -17.23
CA TYR A 122 -2.00 -3.19 -17.36
C TYR A 122 -2.47 -4.36 -18.22
N ALA A 123 -3.67 -4.90 -17.98
CA ALA A 123 -4.27 -5.97 -18.76
C ALA A 123 -4.54 -5.57 -20.23
N ALA A 124 -4.89 -4.30 -20.47
CA ALA A 124 -5.02 -3.73 -21.81
C ALA A 124 -3.67 -3.53 -22.53
N GLY A 125 -2.55 -3.63 -21.81
CA GLY A 125 -1.21 -3.40 -22.34
C GLY A 125 -0.84 -1.92 -22.47
N ASP A 126 -1.60 -1.02 -21.83
CA ASP A 126 -1.35 0.44 -21.84
C ASP A 126 -0.24 0.84 -20.86
N VAL A 127 0.01 0.01 -19.84
CA VAL A 127 1.11 0.22 -18.87
C VAL A 127 2.41 -0.36 -19.44
N LYS A 128 3.33 0.53 -19.87
CA LYS A 128 4.65 0.14 -20.41
C LYS A 128 5.76 0.09 -19.37
N ASP A 129 5.66 0.95 -18.35
CA ASP A 129 6.57 1.02 -17.21
C ASP A 129 5.72 1.25 -15.95
N LEU A 130 5.68 0.26 -15.06
CA LEU A 130 4.89 0.33 -13.84
C LEU A 130 5.34 1.44 -12.89
N LEU A 131 6.65 1.70 -12.84
CA LEU A 131 7.18 2.72 -11.94
C LEU A 131 6.78 4.11 -12.45
N GLU A 132 6.94 4.35 -13.75
CA GLU A 132 6.51 5.62 -14.36
C GLU A 132 5.01 5.84 -14.19
N TYR A 133 4.20 4.79 -14.38
CA TYR A 133 2.76 4.85 -14.18
C TYR A 133 2.40 5.23 -12.73
N CYS A 134 3.04 4.61 -11.74
CA CYS A 134 2.78 4.87 -10.33
C CYS A 134 3.26 6.25 -9.86
N LEU A 135 4.21 6.85 -10.59
CA LEU A 135 4.76 8.17 -10.32
C LEU A 135 4.16 9.26 -11.23
N ASP A 136 3.11 8.94 -11.98
CA ASP A 136 2.41 9.92 -12.82
C ASP A 136 1.87 11.07 -11.96
N VAL A 137 1.94 12.30 -12.49
CA VAL A 137 1.42 13.53 -11.87
C VAL A 137 -0.03 13.40 -11.40
N LYS A 138 -0.84 12.55 -12.07
CA LYS A 138 -2.23 12.24 -11.71
C LYS A 138 -2.36 11.51 -10.37
N LEU A 139 -1.26 11.01 -9.82
CA LEU A 139 -1.21 10.33 -8.53
C LEU A 139 -0.54 11.17 -7.44
N ASN A 140 -0.17 12.43 -7.72
CA ASN A 140 0.52 13.32 -6.77
C ASN A 140 -0.17 13.46 -5.40
N ALA A 141 -1.50 13.34 -5.36
CA ALA A 141 -2.23 13.36 -4.11
C ALA A 141 -1.78 12.26 -3.12
N ILE A 142 -1.45 11.06 -3.63
CA ILE A 142 -0.95 9.94 -2.82
C ILE A 142 0.36 10.30 -2.10
N PHE A 143 1.22 11.05 -2.80
CA PHE A 143 2.54 11.44 -2.32
C PHE A 143 2.52 12.70 -1.45
N HIS A 144 1.35 13.30 -1.24
CA HIS A 144 1.22 14.44 -0.35
C HIS A 144 1.45 14.03 1.11
N ALA A 145 2.24 14.81 1.87
CA ALA A 145 2.67 14.44 3.23
C ALA A 145 1.50 14.13 4.20
N LYS A 146 0.34 14.76 3.99
CA LYS A 146 -0.86 14.57 4.82
C LYS A 146 -1.81 13.46 4.34
N PHE A 147 -1.55 12.86 3.16
CA PHE A 147 -2.46 11.88 2.57
C PHE A 147 -2.57 10.62 3.43
N ARG A 148 -1.42 10.10 3.89
CA ARG A 148 -1.37 8.89 4.71
C ARG A 148 -2.17 9.02 6.01
N ASP A 149 -2.10 10.17 6.66
CA ASP A 149 -2.86 10.45 7.89
C ASP A 149 -4.35 10.59 7.61
N ALA A 150 -4.72 11.28 6.53
CA ALA A 150 -6.12 11.43 6.11
C ALA A 150 -6.74 10.07 5.76
N HIS A 151 -6.02 9.25 4.98
CA HIS A 151 -6.41 7.89 4.65
C HIS A 151 -6.60 7.02 5.90
N ARG A 152 -5.65 7.08 6.84
CA ARG A 152 -5.74 6.32 8.10
C ARG A 152 -6.99 6.69 8.89
N ALA A 153 -7.26 8.00 9.05
CA ALA A 153 -8.45 8.46 9.75
C ALA A 153 -9.75 7.99 9.08
N MET A 154 -9.81 8.01 7.75
CA MET A 154 -10.97 7.52 7.00
C MET A 154 -11.15 6.00 7.13
N MET A 155 -10.06 5.24 7.08
CA MET A 155 -10.11 3.78 7.23
C MET A 155 -10.46 3.36 8.66
N GLU A 156 -10.06 4.12 9.68
CA GLU A 156 -10.49 3.90 11.06
C GLU A 156 -12.01 4.05 11.21
N VAL A 157 -12.59 5.09 10.60
CA VAL A 157 -14.05 5.27 10.55
C VAL A 157 -14.71 4.13 9.75
N ALA A 158 -14.13 3.78 8.60
CA ALA A 158 -14.65 2.72 7.74
C ALA A 158 -14.54 1.33 8.36
N ARG A 159 -13.69 1.11 9.35
CA ARG A 159 -13.51 -0.16 10.09
C ARG A 159 -14.21 -0.17 11.45
N ALA A 160 -14.93 0.89 11.82
CA ALA A 160 -15.63 0.96 13.10
C ALA A 160 -16.58 -0.24 13.25
N PRO A 161 -16.62 -0.91 14.41
CA PRO A 161 -17.41 -2.14 14.60
C PRO A 161 -18.92 -1.91 14.60
N ASP A 162 -19.36 -0.66 14.73
CA ASP A 162 -20.77 -0.29 14.73
C ASP A 162 -21.28 -0.18 13.29
N GLU A 163 -22.04 -1.19 12.87
CA GLU A 163 -22.65 -1.31 11.55
C GLU A 163 -23.65 -0.17 11.27
N ASP A 164 -24.30 0.37 12.30
CA ASP A 164 -25.19 1.52 12.20
C ASP A 164 -24.37 2.81 12.00
N ALA A 165 -23.25 2.99 12.72
CA ALA A 165 -22.37 4.14 12.50
C ALA A 165 -21.70 4.10 11.12
N ARG A 166 -21.26 2.92 10.66
CA ARG A 166 -20.72 2.72 9.31
C ARG A 166 -21.74 2.98 8.23
N SER A 167 -22.96 2.45 8.35
CA SER A 167 -24.00 2.62 7.34
C SER A 167 -24.54 4.05 7.28
N VAL A 168 -24.60 4.76 8.41
CA VAL A 168 -24.99 6.18 8.47
C VAL A 168 -23.92 7.09 7.84
N ILE A 169 -22.63 6.76 7.98
CA ILE A 169 -21.54 7.60 7.47
C ILE A 169 -21.17 7.24 6.01
N LEU A 170 -21.17 5.95 5.66
CA LEU A 170 -20.63 5.45 4.38
C LEU A 170 -21.69 4.74 3.52
N GLY A 171 -22.81 4.26 4.05
CA GLY A 171 -23.78 3.44 3.29
C GLY A 171 -23.24 2.07 2.86
N PRO A 172 -23.99 1.28 2.06
CA PRO A 172 -23.53 -0.01 1.54
C PRO A 172 -22.53 0.21 0.40
N ARG A 173 -21.25 0.40 0.75
CA ARG A 173 -20.18 0.69 -0.22
C ARG A 173 -19.07 -0.35 -0.13
N THR A 174 -18.45 -0.63 -1.28
CA THR A 174 -17.22 -1.43 -1.34
C THR A 174 -16.03 -0.61 -0.82
N MET A 175 -14.95 -1.27 -0.41
CA MET A 175 -13.72 -0.59 0.03
C MET A 175 -13.11 0.28 -1.08
N ASP A 176 -13.29 -0.09 -2.34
CA ASP A 176 -12.83 0.70 -3.49
C ASP A 176 -13.58 2.04 -3.59
N CYS A 177 -14.92 2.03 -3.42
CA CYS A 177 -15.70 3.27 -3.38
C CYS A 177 -15.29 4.19 -2.22
N ILE A 178 -14.95 3.60 -1.06
CA ILE A 178 -14.47 4.37 0.11
C ILE A 178 -13.10 4.98 -0.19
N ALA A 179 -12.22 4.26 -0.88
CA ALA A 179 -10.91 4.76 -1.28
C ALA A 179 -11.04 5.92 -2.30
N GLU A 180 -11.88 5.79 -3.32
CA GLU A 180 -12.11 6.86 -4.29
C GLU A 180 -12.65 8.14 -3.64
N GLU A 181 -13.61 8.04 -2.73
CA GLU A 181 -14.15 9.17 -2.00
C GLU A 181 -13.12 9.81 -1.06
N ALA A 182 -12.29 8.99 -0.41
CA ALA A 182 -11.17 9.46 0.39
C ALA A 182 -10.17 10.29 -0.43
N MET A 183 -9.85 9.83 -1.65
CA MET A 183 -9.03 10.60 -2.59
C MET A 183 -9.71 11.92 -2.96
N PHE A 184 -11.00 11.88 -3.30
CA PHE A 184 -11.76 13.07 -3.70
C PHE A 184 -11.81 14.13 -2.60
N GLU A 185 -12.19 13.73 -1.38
CA GLU A 185 -12.27 14.63 -0.23
C GLU A 185 -10.88 15.17 0.15
N PHE A 186 -9.84 14.37 0.02
CA PHE A 186 -8.47 14.83 0.23
C PHE A 186 -8.09 15.91 -0.78
N VAL A 187 -8.26 15.66 -2.07
CA VAL A 187 -7.91 16.60 -3.14
C VAL A 187 -8.69 17.91 -2.98
N LYS A 188 -10.00 17.82 -2.67
CA LYS A 188 -10.83 19.01 -2.40
C LYS A 188 -10.31 19.84 -1.24
N ARG A 189 -9.82 19.21 -0.17
CA ARG A 189 -9.28 19.88 1.01
C ARG A 189 -7.90 20.50 0.77
N TYR A 190 -7.08 19.89 -0.08
CA TYR A 190 -5.69 20.28 -0.34
C TYR A 190 -5.44 20.77 -1.78
N ASP A 191 -6.47 21.25 -2.47
CA ASP A 191 -6.41 21.71 -3.87
C ASP A 191 -5.31 22.77 -4.10
N HIS A 192 -5.16 23.69 -3.14
CA HIS A 192 -4.12 24.72 -3.15
C HIS A 192 -2.68 24.17 -3.13
N ASP A 193 -2.48 22.97 -2.56
CA ASP A 193 -1.20 22.27 -2.50
C ASP A 193 -0.99 21.32 -3.69
N LEU A 194 -2.02 21.14 -4.54
CA LEU A 194 -2.05 20.19 -5.66
C LEU A 194 -2.40 20.88 -7.01
N PRO A 195 -1.69 21.94 -7.44
CA PRO A 195 -2.09 22.80 -8.55
C PRO A 195 -2.15 22.12 -9.93
N HIS A 196 -1.58 20.91 -10.07
CA HIS A 196 -1.58 20.13 -11.31
C HIS A 196 -2.43 18.86 -11.22
N TYR A 197 -3.03 18.58 -10.06
CA TYR A 197 -3.90 17.43 -9.89
C TYR A 197 -5.28 17.75 -10.48
N LYS A 198 -5.69 17.00 -11.50
CA LYS A 198 -7.06 17.07 -12.03
C LYS A 198 -7.81 15.88 -11.49
N ILE A 199 -8.86 16.15 -10.72
CA ILE A 199 -9.82 15.10 -10.33
C ILE A 199 -10.35 14.46 -11.63
N PRO A 200 -10.11 13.15 -11.84
CA PRO A 200 -10.70 12.46 -12.98
C PRO A 200 -12.22 12.61 -12.88
N LYS A 201 -12.87 13.10 -13.94
CA LYS A 201 -14.33 13.08 -13.98
C LYS A 201 -14.75 11.62 -14.05
N ALA A 202 -15.65 11.20 -13.16
CA ALA A 202 -16.29 9.89 -13.25
C ALA A 202 -16.84 9.70 -14.66
N ALA A 203 -16.49 8.56 -15.28
CA ALA A 203 -16.96 8.18 -16.61
C ALA A 203 -18.43 7.74 -16.57
#